data_AF-A0A139D6S9-F1
#
_entry.id   AF-A0A139D6S9-F1
#
_cell.length_a   1.000
_cell.length_b   1.000
_cell.length_c   1.000
_cell.angle_alpha   90.00
_cell.angle_beta   90.00
_cell.angle_gamma   90.00
#
_symmetry.space_group_name_H-M   'P 1'
#
loop_
_entity.id
_entity.type
_entity.pdbx_description
1 polymer ?
#
loop_
_entity_poly.entity_id
_entity_poly.type
_entity_poly.pdbx_seq_one_letter_code
_entity_poly.pdbx_strand_id
1 'polypeptide(L)'
;MVNGGQGGEGHNAVFFMDGSQVDRQMRWSEFGAFLDGYVGLTDLAETDVRAVLVNLNPDLTIRSLVFFRIWFDEEGRADSSWNVPVESMAERGASGPDLGGGPIRLVCRSQCPDPAFANELWDPDMTPGSNHFQAIRKAVEGNKLRFQKAEPPKPKEQEEIPTLQAGGQPAQQESGEERAKAAQMLREQRLRIKTLQSAHRESMAELQREHRLELQTLRNEVSDLKQQ
;
A
#
# COMPACT_ATOMS: atom_id res chain seq x y z
N MET A 1 -36.12 0.20 10.34
CA MET A 1 -35.59 0.05 8.97
C MET A 1 -34.09 0.25 9.06
N VAL A 2 -33.34 -0.85 8.96
CA VAL A 2 -31.88 -0.86 9.07
C VAL A 2 -31.34 -0.10 7.87
N ASN A 3 -30.72 1.06 8.12
CA ASN A 3 -29.94 1.77 7.13
C ASN A 3 -28.75 0.86 6.79
N GLY A 4 -28.89 0.09 5.71
CA GLY A 4 -27.78 -0.53 5.03
C GLY A 4 -26.89 0.60 4.56
N GLY A 5 -25.90 0.95 5.38
CA GLY A 5 -24.78 1.75 4.95
C GLY A 5 -24.22 1.06 3.72
N GLN A 6 -24.37 1.71 2.57
CA GLN A 6 -23.54 1.44 1.41
C GLN A 6 -22.11 1.74 1.85
N GLY A 7 -21.47 0.76 2.49
CA GLY A 7 -20.03 0.69 2.53
C GLY A 7 -19.61 0.55 1.08
N GLY A 8 -18.96 1.57 0.53
CA GLY A 8 -18.34 1.47 -0.78
C GLY A 8 -17.59 0.14 -0.84
N GLU A 9 -17.75 -0.61 -1.91
CA GLU A 9 -16.97 -1.82 -2.16
C GLU A 9 -15.50 -1.43 -2.06
N GLY A 10 -14.92 -1.61 -0.86
CA GLY A 10 -13.52 -1.31 -0.62
C GLY A 10 -12.73 -2.17 -1.59
N HIS A 11 -11.76 -1.58 -2.28
CA HIS A 11 -10.83 -2.35 -3.09
C HIS A 11 -9.87 -3.12 -2.17
N ASN A 12 -10.42 -4.01 -1.35
CA ASN A 12 -9.74 -4.81 -0.37
C ASN A 12 -9.61 -6.22 -0.93
N ALA A 13 -8.39 -6.73 -0.92
CA ALA A 13 -8.05 -8.06 -1.39
C ALA A 13 -7.25 -8.82 -0.35
N VAL A 14 -7.39 -10.13 -0.34
CA VAL A 14 -6.52 -11.03 0.44
C VAL A 14 -5.67 -11.82 -0.53
N PHE A 15 -4.36 -11.78 -0.30
CA PHE A 15 -3.38 -12.54 -1.06
C PHE A 15 -2.78 -13.63 -0.19
N PHE A 16 -2.76 -14.86 -0.69
CA PHE A 16 -2.07 -15.97 -0.06
C PHE A 16 -0.67 -16.09 -0.65
N MET A 17 0.32 -16.09 0.22
CA MET A 17 1.73 -16.14 -0.09
C MET A 17 2.24 -17.57 0.06
N ASP A 18 2.90 -18.07 -0.97
CA ASP A 18 3.73 -19.25 -0.89
C ASP A 18 5.19 -18.87 -1.16
N GLY A 19 6.04 -19.09 -0.17
CA GLY A 19 7.42 -18.60 -0.18
C GLY A 19 7.46 -17.08 -0.42
N SER A 20 7.99 -16.69 -1.58
CA SER A 20 8.17 -15.28 -2.00
C SER A 20 7.16 -14.79 -3.04
N GLN A 21 6.23 -15.64 -3.46
CA GLN A 21 5.27 -15.35 -4.53
C GLN A 21 3.83 -15.36 -4.01
N VAL A 22 2.95 -14.69 -4.76
CA VAL A 22 1.51 -14.76 -4.52
C VAL A 22 0.98 -15.99 -5.26
N ASP A 23 0.49 -16.97 -4.51
CA ASP A 23 -0.11 -18.18 -5.07
C ASP A 23 -1.58 -17.94 -5.46
N ARG A 24 -2.35 -17.39 -4.51
CA ARG A 24 -3.78 -17.13 -4.67
C ARG A 24 -4.14 -15.70 -4.28
N GLN A 25 -5.16 -15.17 -4.94
CA GLN A 25 -5.71 -13.85 -4.63
C GLN A 25 -7.23 -13.90 -4.70
N MET A 26 -7.89 -13.28 -3.73
CA MET A 26 -9.35 -13.19 -3.63
C MET A 26 -9.76 -11.84 -3.05
N ARG A 27 -11.03 -11.46 -3.19
CA ARG A 27 -11.58 -10.25 -2.58
C ARG A 27 -11.79 -10.46 -1.08
N TRP A 28 -11.80 -9.37 -0.31
CA TRP A 28 -12.11 -9.44 1.12
C TRP A 28 -13.47 -10.08 1.40
N SER A 29 -14.48 -9.78 0.58
CA SER A 29 -15.82 -10.39 0.69
C SER A 29 -15.80 -11.91 0.45
N GLU A 30 -14.96 -12.39 -0.46
CA GLU A 30 -14.79 -13.82 -0.72
C GLU A 30 -14.08 -14.48 0.45
N PHE A 31 -13.02 -13.86 0.98
CA PHE A 31 -12.32 -14.35 2.16
C PHE A 31 -13.25 -14.42 3.39
N GLY A 32 -14.09 -13.42 3.62
CA GLY A 32 -15.09 -13.45 4.70
C GLY A 32 -16.07 -14.63 4.57
N ALA A 33 -16.45 -15.01 3.36
CA ALA A 33 -17.28 -16.19 3.12
C ALA A 33 -16.54 -17.51 3.39
N PHE A 34 -15.22 -17.56 3.18
CA PHE A 34 -14.40 -18.71 3.58
C PHE A 34 -14.30 -18.83 5.12
N LEU A 35 -14.23 -17.71 5.84
CA LEU A 35 -14.21 -17.71 7.32
C LEU A 35 -15.51 -18.21 7.93
N ASP A 36 -16.65 -17.99 7.27
CA ASP A 36 -17.97 -18.45 7.73
C ASP A 36 -18.17 -19.98 7.58
N GLY A 37 -17.14 -20.71 7.10
CA GLY A 37 -17.14 -22.17 7.01
C GLY A 37 -18.02 -22.76 5.90
N TYR A 38 -18.65 -21.91 5.09
CA TYR A 38 -19.57 -22.32 4.02
C TYR A 38 -18.85 -22.93 2.80
N VAL A 39 -17.55 -22.64 2.63
CA VAL A 39 -16.71 -23.15 1.55
C VAL A 39 -15.35 -23.54 2.11
N GLY A 40 -14.96 -24.81 1.94
CA GLY A 40 -13.63 -25.30 2.29
C GLY A 40 -12.66 -25.18 1.12
N LEU A 41 -11.41 -24.82 1.40
CA LEU A 41 -10.29 -24.84 0.46
C LEU A 41 -9.51 -26.14 0.65
N THR A 42 -9.98 -27.22 0.04
CA THR A 42 -9.37 -28.56 0.20
C THR A 42 -7.90 -28.60 -0.26
N ASP A 43 -7.51 -27.72 -1.18
CA ASP A 43 -6.12 -27.56 -1.62
C ASP A 43 -5.17 -27.08 -0.51
N LEU A 44 -5.72 -26.49 0.56
CA LEU A 44 -4.97 -25.87 1.67
C LEU A 44 -5.20 -26.61 3.00
N ALA A 45 -5.72 -27.84 2.96
CA ALA A 45 -5.98 -28.62 4.16
C ALA A 45 -4.70 -28.84 5.00
N GLU A 46 -4.86 -28.80 6.32
CA GLU A 46 -3.78 -28.94 7.32
C GLU A 46 -2.58 -28.00 7.14
N THR A 47 -2.78 -26.85 6.51
CA THR A 47 -1.68 -25.93 6.15
C THR A 47 -1.79 -24.60 6.89
N ASP A 48 -0.65 -24.10 7.38
CA ASP A 48 -0.50 -22.73 7.85
C ASP A 48 -0.24 -21.81 6.66
N VAL A 49 -1.23 -20.97 6.33
CA VAL A 49 -1.17 -20.10 5.17
C VAL A 49 -0.79 -18.69 5.61
N ARG A 50 0.24 -18.16 4.97
CA ARG A 50 0.64 -16.76 5.12
C ARG A 50 -0.21 -15.90 4.19
N ALA A 51 -1.10 -15.11 4.78
CA ALA A 51 -2.00 -14.23 4.06
C ALA A 51 -1.60 -12.76 4.25
N VAL A 52 -2.01 -11.92 3.30
CA VAL A 52 -1.82 -10.47 3.34
C VAL A 52 -3.11 -9.79 2.94
N LEU A 53 -3.65 -8.96 3.84
CA LEU A 53 -4.73 -8.04 3.50
C LEU A 53 -4.13 -6.83 2.78
N VAL A 54 -4.65 -6.54 1.59
CA VAL A 54 -4.24 -5.43 0.75
C VAL A 54 -5.42 -4.50 0.56
N ASN A 55 -5.34 -3.29 1.11
CA ASN A 55 -6.32 -2.25 0.84
C ASN A 55 -5.78 -1.34 -0.24
N LEU A 56 -6.54 -1.21 -1.32
CA LEU A 56 -6.21 -0.38 -2.46
C LEU A 56 -7.02 0.92 -2.42
N ASN A 57 -6.42 2.00 -2.89
CA ASN A 57 -7.13 3.21 -3.23
C ASN A 57 -7.93 3.03 -4.53
N PRO A 58 -8.91 3.92 -4.81
CA PRO A 58 -9.64 3.93 -6.08
C PRO A 58 -8.73 4.00 -7.33
N ASP A 59 -7.53 4.56 -7.18
CA ASP A 59 -6.51 4.64 -8.23
C ASP A 59 -5.73 3.33 -8.46
N LEU A 60 -6.07 2.25 -7.75
CA LEU A 60 -5.34 0.97 -7.68
C LEU A 60 -3.94 1.06 -7.05
N THR A 61 -3.68 2.10 -6.26
CA THR A 61 -2.45 2.20 -5.46
C THR A 61 -2.64 1.51 -4.12
N ILE A 62 -1.60 0.84 -3.62
CA ILE A 62 -1.65 0.17 -2.32
C ILE A 62 -1.65 1.22 -1.21
N ARG A 63 -2.67 1.22 -0.35
CA ARG A 63 -2.81 2.12 0.79
C ARG A 63 -2.27 1.51 2.07
N SER A 64 -2.59 0.25 2.32
CA SER A 64 -2.19 -0.48 3.52
C SER A 64 -2.03 -1.96 3.30
N LEU A 65 -1.12 -2.57 4.06
CA LEU A 65 -0.86 -4.01 4.08
C LEU A 65 -0.89 -4.53 5.52
N VAL A 66 -1.59 -5.64 5.73
CA VAL A 66 -1.60 -6.37 7.02
C VAL A 66 -1.18 -7.81 6.77
N PHE A 67 -0.09 -8.23 7.39
CA PHE A 67 0.50 -9.57 7.23
C PHE A 67 0.03 -10.49 8.35
N PHE A 68 -0.86 -11.43 8.03
CA PHE A 68 -1.46 -12.35 9.00
C PHE A 68 -1.35 -13.81 8.56
N ARG A 69 -1.40 -14.72 9.53
CA ARG A 69 -1.42 -16.16 9.34
C ARG A 69 -2.82 -16.66 9.60
N ILE A 70 -3.17 -17.72 8.90
CA ILE A 70 -4.41 -18.42 9.12
C ILE A 70 -4.18 -19.90 8.91
N TRP A 71 -4.61 -20.69 9.88
CA TRP A 71 -4.54 -22.13 9.81
C TRP A 71 -5.82 -22.69 9.20
N PHE A 72 -5.65 -23.70 8.34
CA PHE A 72 -6.74 -24.46 7.78
C PHE A 72 -6.73 -25.89 8.32
N ASP A 73 -7.90 -26.40 8.68
CA ASP A 73 -8.08 -27.74 9.22
C ASP A 73 -8.03 -28.84 8.14
N GLU A 74 -8.24 -30.10 8.54
CA GLU A 74 -8.25 -31.28 7.65
C GLU A 74 -9.34 -31.18 6.56
N GLU A 75 -10.43 -30.46 6.85
CA GLU A 75 -11.54 -30.24 5.92
C GLU A 75 -11.30 -29.02 5.01
N GLY A 76 -10.14 -28.34 5.17
CA GLY A 76 -9.78 -27.12 4.44
C GLY A 76 -10.58 -25.90 4.90
N ARG A 77 -11.15 -25.92 6.10
CA ARG A 77 -11.84 -24.78 6.70
C ARG A 77 -10.86 -23.94 7.48
N ALA A 78 -11.06 -22.62 7.43
CA ALA A 78 -10.32 -21.70 8.26
C ALA A 78 -10.61 -21.95 9.75
N ASP A 79 -9.61 -21.75 10.60
CA ASP A 79 -9.77 -21.87 12.05
C ASP A 79 -10.90 -20.95 12.58
N SER A 80 -11.92 -21.56 13.17
CA SER A 80 -13.06 -20.88 13.79
C SER A 80 -12.68 -19.96 14.96
N SER A 81 -11.51 -20.17 15.57
CA SER A 81 -10.99 -19.34 16.66
C SER A 81 -10.30 -18.06 16.14
N TRP A 82 -10.07 -17.95 14.83
CA TRP A 82 -9.44 -16.79 14.22
C TRP A 82 -10.38 -15.57 14.27
N ASN A 83 -9.97 -14.55 15.02
CA ASN A 83 -10.78 -13.36 15.27
C ASN A 83 -9.98 -12.05 15.13
N VAL A 84 -8.92 -12.06 14.33
CA VAL A 84 -8.00 -10.93 14.20
C VAL A 84 -8.69 -9.76 13.47
N PRO A 85 -8.73 -8.55 14.07
CA PRO A 85 -9.39 -7.39 13.47
C PRO A 85 -8.51 -6.71 12.42
N VAL A 86 -8.21 -7.41 11.32
CA VAL A 86 -7.26 -6.98 10.28
C VAL A 86 -7.64 -5.64 9.63
N GLU A 87 -8.93 -5.33 9.45
CA GLU A 87 -9.37 -4.05 8.89
C GLU A 87 -9.05 -2.88 9.81
N SER A 88 -9.36 -3.00 11.11
CA SER A 88 -9.04 -1.97 12.12
C SER A 88 -7.53 -1.79 12.30
N MET A 89 -6.76 -2.87 12.17
CA MET A 89 -5.31 -2.82 12.20
C MET A 89 -4.74 -2.08 11.00
N ALA A 90 -5.29 -2.28 9.80
CA ALA A 90 -4.85 -1.62 8.57
C ALA A 90 -4.90 -0.09 8.68
N GLU A 91 -5.86 0.47 9.42
CA GLU A 91 -5.99 1.90 9.65
C GLU A 91 -4.95 2.47 10.63
N ARG A 92 -4.61 1.68 11.65
CA ARG A 92 -3.68 2.04 12.75
C ARG A 92 -2.24 1.60 12.49
N GLY A 93 -1.95 1.00 11.34
CA GLY A 93 -0.63 0.50 10.98
C GLY A 93 0.45 1.60 10.94
N ALA A 94 1.68 1.18 11.18
CA ALA A 94 2.85 2.05 11.14
C ALA A 94 3.19 2.48 9.70
N SER A 95 4.05 3.49 9.53
CA SER A 95 4.51 3.90 8.21
C SER A 95 5.49 2.86 7.63
N GLY A 96 5.12 2.30 6.48
CA GLY A 96 5.89 1.31 5.73
C GLY A 96 6.53 1.85 4.45
N PRO A 97 7.14 0.97 3.64
CA PRO A 97 7.79 1.35 2.38
C PRO A 97 6.79 1.86 1.34
N ASP A 98 7.25 2.70 0.41
CA ASP A 98 6.43 3.16 -0.71
C ASP A 98 6.38 2.12 -1.84
N LEU A 99 5.17 1.76 -2.28
CA LEU A 99 4.91 0.79 -3.36
C LEU A 99 4.42 1.44 -4.66
N GLY A 100 4.62 2.75 -4.82
CA GLY A 100 4.29 3.50 -6.04
C GLY A 100 3.20 4.56 -5.86
N GLY A 101 2.70 4.76 -4.64
CA GLY A 101 1.62 5.70 -4.31
C GLY A 101 1.87 6.55 -3.07
N GLY A 102 3.08 6.48 -2.49
CA GLY A 102 3.43 7.06 -1.21
C GLY A 102 3.66 5.99 -0.13
N PRO A 103 4.13 6.39 1.07
CA PRO A 103 4.36 5.47 2.17
C PRO A 103 3.06 4.76 2.56
N ILE A 104 3.06 3.44 2.47
CA ILE A 104 1.90 2.62 2.83
C ILE A 104 1.78 2.51 4.35
N ARG A 105 0.59 2.16 4.85
CA ARG A 105 0.49 1.65 6.23
C ARG A 105 0.85 0.18 6.26
N LEU A 106 1.73 -0.20 7.17
CA LEU A 106 2.21 -1.56 7.34
C LEU A 106 1.85 -2.07 8.73
N VAL A 107 1.28 -3.26 8.78
CA VAL A 107 1.12 -4.05 10.00
C VAL A 107 1.77 -5.40 9.77
N CYS A 108 2.77 -5.71 10.57
CA CYS A 108 3.43 -7.01 10.63
C CYS A 108 3.66 -7.38 12.10
N ARG A 109 4.17 -8.58 12.36
CA ARG A 109 4.43 -9.04 13.73
C ARG A 109 5.32 -8.07 14.52
N SER A 110 6.39 -7.55 13.90
CA SER A 110 7.29 -6.56 14.50
C SER A 110 6.70 -5.14 14.62
N GLN A 111 5.68 -4.82 13.83
CA GLN A 111 5.00 -3.52 13.81
C GLN A 111 3.50 -3.70 14.05
N CYS A 112 3.15 -4.36 15.14
CA CYS A 112 1.76 -4.60 15.51
C CYS A 112 1.22 -3.47 16.41
N PRO A 113 0.07 -2.86 16.09
CA PRO A 113 -0.59 -1.91 16.99
C PRO A 113 -1.08 -2.54 18.30
N ASP A 114 -1.42 -3.83 18.27
CA ASP A 114 -1.95 -4.56 19.42
C ASP A 114 -1.18 -5.88 19.63
N PRO A 115 -0.33 -5.97 20.66
CA PRO A 115 0.55 -7.12 20.87
C PRO A 115 -0.22 -8.43 21.14
N ALA A 116 -1.50 -8.38 21.53
CA ALA A 116 -2.31 -9.58 21.76
C ALA A 116 -2.43 -10.46 20.50
N PHE A 117 -2.43 -9.83 19.32
CA PHE A 117 -2.58 -10.50 18.03
C PHE A 117 -1.24 -10.71 17.31
N ALA A 118 -0.10 -10.37 17.92
CA ALA A 118 1.19 -10.44 17.25
C ALA A 118 1.57 -11.87 16.79
N ASN A 119 1.12 -12.90 17.51
CA ASN A 119 1.38 -14.31 17.14
C ASN A 119 0.67 -14.73 15.86
N GLU A 120 -0.49 -14.13 15.57
CA GLU A 120 -1.25 -14.33 14.34
C GLU A 120 -0.68 -13.55 13.16
N LEU A 121 0.30 -12.66 13.39
CA LEU A 121 0.95 -11.89 12.35
C LEU A 121 2.29 -12.51 11.96
N TRP A 122 2.76 -12.17 10.77
CA TRP A 122 4.10 -12.55 10.31
C TRP A 122 4.87 -11.34 9.78
N ASP A 123 6.19 -11.50 9.66
CA ASP A 123 7.08 -10.44 9.16
C ASP A 123 7.43 -10.66 7.68
N PRO A 124 7.20 -9.67 6.80
CA PRO A 124 7.59 -9.78 5.40
C PRO A 124 9.11 -9.76 5.24
N ASP A 125 9.60 -10.53 4.27
CA ASP A 125 11.00 -10.47 3.87
C ASP A 125 11.22 -9.40 2.78
N MET A 126 12.31 -8.64 2.97
CA MET A 126 12.80 -7.58 2.07
C MET A 126 14.16 -7.91 1.45
N THR A 127 14.66 -9.15 1.63
CA THR A 127 15.94 -9.57 1.05
C THR A 127 15.94 -9.45 -0.48
N PRO A 128 17.05 -9.00 -1.09
CA PRO A 128 17.19 -8.93 -2.54
C PRO A 128 17.11 -10.35 -3.13
N GLY A 129 15.99 -10.66 -3.80
CA GLY A 129 15.69 -11.97 -4.37
C GLY A 129 14.38 -12.59 -3.86
N SER A 130 13.97 -12.26 -2.63
CA SER A 130 12.73 -12.73 -2.01
C SER A 130 11.95 -11.55 -1.42
N ASN A 131 11.48 -10.68 -2.30
CA ASN A 131 10.79 -9.45 -1.90
C ASN A 131 9.27 -9.62 -2.00
N HIS A 132 8.63 -9.83 -0.85
CA HIS A 132 7.18 -10.00 -0.76
C HIS A 132 6.43 -8.75 -1.26
N PHE A 133 6.97 -7.56 -0.99
CA PHE A 133 6.36 -6.30 -1.44
C PHE A 133 6.34 -6.17 -2.96
N GLN A 134 7.39 -6.64 -3.64
CA GLN A 134 7.43 -6.66 -5.11
C GLN A 134 6.43 -7.67 -5.69
N ALA A 135 6.29 -8.84 -5.06
CA ALA A 135 5.32 -9.85 -5.47
C ALA A 135 3.87 -9.32 -5.34
N ILE A 136 3.55 -8.70 -4.21
CA ILE A 136 2.25 -8.06 -3.97
C ILE A 136 2.00 -6.96 -4.99
N ARG A 137 2.97 -6.06 -5.21
CA ARG A 137 2.86 -4.98 -6.20
C ARG A 137 2.58 -5.53 -7.60
N LYS A 138 3.32 -6.55 -8.03
CA LYS A 138 3.13 -7.20 -9.33
C LYS A 138 1.74 -7.85 -9.44
N ALA A 139 1.23 -8.43 -8.36
CA ALA A 139 -0.11 -9.02 -8.32
C ALA A 139 -1.22 -7.96 -8.42
N VAL A 140 -1.04 -6.79 -7.79
CA VAL A 140 -1.94 -5.64 -7.91
C VAL A 140 -1.89 -5.06 -9.33
N GLU A 141 -0.70 -4.86 -9.89
CA GLU A 141 -0.51 -4.38 -11.26
C GLU A 141 -1.11 -5.35 -12.30
N GLY A 142 -1.02 -6.65 -12.06
CA GLY A 142 -1.66 -7.68 -12.89
C GLY A 142 -3.19 -7.69 -12.82
N ASN A 143 -3.78 -7.02 -11.81
CA ASN A 143 -5.21 -6.83 -11.60
C ASN A 143 -6.09 -8.06 -11.94
N LYS A 144 -5.71 -9.28 -11.49
CA LYS A 144 -6.50 -10.48 -11.78
C LYS A 144 -7.91 -10.41 -11.18
N LEU A 145 -8.09 -9.66 -10.09
CA LEU A 145 -9.40 -9.44 -9.43
C LEU A 145 -10.30 -8.47 -10.20
N ARG A 146 -9.78 -7.88 -11.30
CA ARG A 146 -10.46 -6.91 -12.16
C ARG A 146 -11.10 -5.77 -11.35
N PHE A 147 -10.36 -5.25 -10.37
CA PHE A 147 -10.79 -4.04 -9.70
C PHE A 147 -10.97 -2.95 -10.75
N GLN A 148 -12.15 -2.33 -10.73
CA GLN A 148 -12.41 -1.20 -11.60
C GLN A 148 -11.53 -0.07 -11.10
N LYS A 149 -10.55 0.33 -11.92
CA LYS A 149 -9.84 1.58 -11.65
C LYS A 149 -10.90 2.67 -11.70
N ALA A 150 -11.11 3.36 -10.59
CA ALA A 150 -11.90 4.56 -10.64
C ALA A 150 -11.14 5.50 -11.58
N GLU A 151 -11.70 5.71 -12.77
CA GLU A 151 -11.28 6.81 -13.61
C GLU A 151 -11.42 8.06 -12.72
N PRO A 152 -10.41 8.95 -12.65
CA PRO A 152 -10.53 10.17 -11.84
C PRO A 152 -11.87 10.78 -12.20
N PRO A 153 -12.72 11.12 -11.22
CA PRO A 153 -14.09 11.46 -11.51
C PRO A 153 -14.07 12.55 -12.57
N LYS A 154 -14.51 12.21 -13.79
CA LYS A 154 -15.07 13.24 -14.67
C LYS A 154 -16.05 13.96 -13.75
N PRO A 155 -15.92 15.28 -13.54
CA PRO A 155 -16.69 15.99 -12.54
C PRO A 155 -18.13 15.58 -12.74
N LYS A 156 -18.66 14.78 -11.80
CA LYS A 156 -20.04 14.35 -11.86
C LYS A 156 -20.79 15.65 -11.75
N GLU A 157 -21.42 16.04 -12.85
CA GLU A 157 -22.40 17.11 -12.89
C GLU A 157 -23.28 16.90 -11.66
N GLN A 158 -23.25 17.93 -10.80
CA GLN A 158 -23.90 17.93 -9.51
C GLN A 158 -25.34 17.50 -9.73
N GLU A 159 -25.75 16.38 -9.13
CA GLU A 159 -27.16 16.05 -9.02
C GLU A 159 -27.85 17.25 -8.39
N GLU A 160 -28.70 17.87 -9.21
CA GLU A 160 -29.45 19.08 -8.91
C GLU A 160 -30.25 18.86 -7.63
N ILE A 161 -29.82 19.50 -6.55
CA ILE A 161 -30.67 19.77 -5.41
C ILE A 161 -31.58 20.92 -5.87
N PRO A 162 -32.90 20.72 -6.07
CA PRO A 162 -33.77 21.79 -6.50
C PRO A 162 -33.94 22.77 -5.34
N THR A 163 -33.18 23.87 -5.35
CA THR A 163 -33.43 25.01 -4.48
C THR A 163 -34.04 26.13 -5.30
N LEU A 164 -35.25 26.50 -4.86
CA LEU A 164 -36.11 27.50 -5.46
C LEU A 164 -35.35 28.82 -5.67
N GLN A 165 -35.55 29.35 -6.87
CA GLN A 165 -34.99 30.58 -7.40
C GLN A 165 -35.14 31.78 -6.46
N ALA A 166 -34.03 32.47 -6.21
CA ALA A 166 -34.04 33.91 -5.94
C ALA A 166 -32.75 34.55 -6.48
N GLY A 167 -32.83 35.01 -7.73
CA GLY A 167 -32.21 36.25 -8.19
C GLY A 167 -30.70 36.29 -8.44
N GLY A 168 -30.33 36.35 -9.73
CA GLY A 168 -29.28 37.26 -10.20
C GLY A 168 -27.90 36.65 -10.46
N GLN A 169 -27.68 36.19 -11.69
CA GLN A 169 -26.37 36.24 -12.36
C GLN A 169 -26.28 37.57 -13.15
N PRO A 170 -25.08 38.16 -13.35
CA PRO A 170 -24.06 37.53 -14.18
C PRO A 170 -22.67 37.44 -13.55
N ALA A 171 -22.06 36.27 -13.73
CA ALA A 171 -20.62 36.11 -13.80
C ALA A 171 -20.09 36.77 -15.09
N GLN A 172 -18.97 37.49 -15.01
CA GLN A 172 -17.85 37.47 -15.97
C GLN A 172 -16.86 38.58 -15.56
N GLN A 173 -15.70 38.25 -14.94
CA GLN A 173 -14.39 38.91 -15.19
C GLN A 173 -13.24 38.50 -14.25
N GLU A 174 -13.46 37.86 -13.10
CA GLU A 174 -12.38 37.65 -12.12
C GLU A 174 -11.46 36.42 -12.36
N SER A 175 -11.82 35.47 -13.23
CA SER A 175 -11.12 34.17 -13.32
C SER A 175 -9.78 34.17 -14.08
N GLY A 176 -9.44 35.25 -14.78
CA GLY A 176 -8.21 35.34 -15.60
C GLY A 176 -6.95 35.62 -14.76
N GLU A 177 -7.04 36.58 -13.85
CA GLU A 177 -5.90 36.98 -13.01
C GLU A 177 -5.57 35.95 -11.94
N GLU A 178 -6.59 35.30 -11.36
CA GLU A 178 -6.41 34.24 -10.38
C GLU A 178 -5.75 32.99 -10.98
N ARG A 179 -6.12 32.62 -12.22
CA ARG A 179 -5.43 31.55 -12.97
C ARG A 179 -3.98 31.92 -13.30
N ALA A 180 -3.71 33.18 -13.65
CA ALA A 180 -2.34 33.63 -13.94
C ALA A 180 -1.45 33.58 -12.68
N LYS A 181 -1.96 34.03 -11.54
CA LYS A 181 -1.28 33.95 -10.23
C LYS A 181 -1.03 32.51 -9.80
N ALA A 182 -2.03 31.63 -9.95
CA ALA A 182 -1.88 30.20 -9.66
C ALA A 182 -0.85 29.52 -10.58
N ALA A 183 -0.83 29.86 -11.87
CA ALA A 183 0.16 29.32 -12.80
C ALA A 183 1.59 29.81 -12.47
N GLN A 184 1.74 31.05 -12.00
CA GLN A 184 3.04 31.59 -11.57
C GLN A 184 3.54 30.89 -10.30
N MET A 185 2.67 30.70 -9.30
CA MET A 185 2.99 29.99 -8.06
C MET A 185 3.39 28.52 -8.33
N LEU A 186 2.70 27.84 -9.25
CA LEU A 186 3.03 26.47 -9.62
C LEU A 186 4.39 26.36 -10.32
N ARG A 187 4.75 27.34 -11.17
CA ARG A 187 6.08 27.40 -11.81
C ARG A 187 7.18 27.61 -10.76
N GLU A 188 6.96 28.49 -9.79
CA GLU A 188 7.91 28.75 -8.72
C GLU A 188 8.13 27.50 -7.84
N GLN A 189 7.03 26.83 -7.44
CA GLN A 189 7.11 25.59 -6.68
C GLN A 189 7.87 24.49 -7.45
N ARG A 190 7.62 24.34 -8.76
CA ARG A 190 8.35 23.38 -9.61
C ARG A 190 9.85 23.70 -9.69
N LEU A 191 10.21 24.98 -9.81
CA LEU A 191 11.62 25.40 -9.83
C LEU A 191 12.31 25.08 -8.50
N ARG A 192 11.63 25.33 -7.38
CA ARG A 192 12.15 25.03 -6.03
C ARG A 192 12.36 23.54 -5.81
N ILE A 193 11.40 22.70 -6.21
CA ILE A 193 11.53 21.23 -6.13
C ILE A 193 12.71 20.76 -6.98
N LYS A 194 12.85 21.25 -8.22
CA LYS A 194 13.96 20.88 -9.10
C LYS A 194 15.32 21.28 -8.50
N THR A 195 15.39 22.45 -7.88
CA THR A 195 16.62 22.94 -7.24
C THR A 195 16.96 22.09 -6.01
N LEU A 196 15.98 21.77 -5.16
CA LEU A 196 16.18 20.88 -4.01
C LEU A 196 16.61 19.47 -4.44
N GLN A 197 15.99 18.92 -5.48
CA GLN A 197 16.38 17.62 -6.03
C GLN A 197 17.79 17.63 -6.62
N SER A 198 18.19 18.71 -7.29
CA SER A 198 19.55 18.88 -7.80
C SER A 198 20.57 18.94 -6.66
N ALA A 199 20.32 19.76 -5.64
CA ALA A 199 21.19 19.89 -4.48
C ALA A 199 21.31 18.56 -3.70
N HIS A 200 20.20 17.83 -3.53
CA HIS A 200 20.23 16.52 -2.88
C HIS A 200 21.04 15.49 -3.69
N ARG A 201 20.90 15.50 -5.03
CA ARG A 201 21.68 14.61 -5.90
C ARG A 201 23.18 14.91 -5.85
N GLU A 202 23.55 16.18 -5.75
CA GLU A 202 24.94 16.61 -5.60
C GLU A 202 25.52 16.16 -4.25
N SER A 203 24.82 16.40 -3.15
CA SER A 203 25.21 15.93 -1.81
C SER A 203 25.37 14.41 -1.74
N MET A 204 24.46 13.65 -2.36
CA MET A 204 24.58 12.19 -2.42
C MET A 204 25.80 11.74 -3.23
N ALA A 205 26.14 12.46 -4.30
CA ALA A 205 27.31 12.15 -5.12
C ALA A 205 28.63 12.47 -4.41
N GLU A 206 28.67 13.54 -3.61
CA GLU A 206 29.81 13.88 -2.75
C GLU A 206 30.03 12.81 -1.68
N LEU A 207 28.98 12.43 -0.94
CA LEU A 207 29.07 11.39 0.08
C LEU A 207 29.54 10.04 -0.49
N GLN A 208 29.07 9.68 -1.70
CA GLN A 208 29.55 8.47 -2.39
C GLN A 208 31.02 8.54 -2.80
N ARG A 209 31.53 9.73 -3.12
CA ARG A 209 32.96 9.93 -3.44
C ARG A 209 33.82 9.80 -2.20
N GLU A 210 33.41 10.43 -1.09
CA GLU A 210 34.10 10.33 0.20
C GLU A 210 34.20 8.87 0.65
N HIS A 211 33.08 8.16 0.66
CA HIS A 211 33.05 6.74 1.04
C HIS A 211 33.94 5.88 0.12
N ARG A 212 34.00 6.19 -1.18
CA ARG A 212 34.89 5.47 -2.11
C ARG A 212 36.37 5.70 -1.79
N LEU A 213 36.75 6.93 -1.43
CA LEU A 213 38.11 7.26 -1.04
C LEU A 213 38.48 6.58 0.28
N GLU A 214 37.59 6.62 1.29
CA GLU A 214 37.78 5.92 2.56
C GLU A 214 37.99 4.41 2.37
N LEU A 215 37.14 3.78 1.55
CA LEU A 215 37.29 2.35 1.23
C LEU A 215 38.61 2.04 0.51
N GLN A 216 39.10 2.95 -0.35
CA GLN A 216 40.41 2.79 -0.99
C GLN A 216 41.55 2.92 0.03
N THR A 217 41.47 3.90 0.94
CA THR A 217 42.49 4.09 1.98
C THR A 217 42.56 2.88 2.91
N LEU A 218 41.42 2.40 3.43
CA LEU A 218 41.35 1.21 4.28
C LEU A 218 41.88 -0.03 3.55
N ARG A 219 41.57 -0.17 2.26
CA ARG A 219 42.07 -1.29 1.46
C ARG A 219 43.59 -1.27 1.31
N ASN A 220 44.18 -0.09 1.13
CA ASN A 220 45.62 0.08 1.04
C ASN A 220 46.29 -0.22 2.38
N GLU A 221 45.74 0.27 3.49
CA GLU A 221 46.24 -0.05 4.85
C GLU A 221 46.21 -1.56 5.13
N VAL A 222 45.12 -2.24 4.75
CA VAL A 222 45.01 -3.69 4.88
C VAL A 222 46.02 -4.43 4.01
N SER A 223 46.33 -3.93 2.80
CA SER A 223 47.37 -4.54 1.98
C SER A 223 48.77 -4.35 2.56
N ASP A 224 49.06 -3.17 3.12
CA ASP A 224 50.36 -2.87 3.71
C ASP A 224 50.61 -3.71 4.97
N LEU A 225 49.58 -3.87 5.82
CA LEU A 225 49.63 -4.74 7.00
C LEU A 225 49.82 -6.22 6.66
N LYS A 226 49.40 -6.67 5.48
CA LYS A 226 49.60 -8.07 5.04
C LYS A 226 50.99 -8.34 4.46
N GLN A 227 51.74 -7.29 4.12
CA GLN A 227 53.09 -7.41 3.55
C GLN A 227 54.20 -7.28 4.60
N GLN A 228 53.87 -6.86 5.81
CA GLN A 228 54.74 -6.91 7.00
C GLN A 228 54.61 -8.24 7.73
#